data_AF-A0A2J0LVG0-F1
#
_entry.id   AF-A0A2J0LVG0-F1
#
_cell.length_a   1.000
_cell.length_b   1.000
_cell.length_c   1.000
_cell.angle_alpha   90.00
_cell.angle_beta   90.00
_cell.angle_gamma   90.00
#
_symmetry.space_group_name_H-M   'P 1'
#
loop_
_entity.id
_entity.type
_entity.pdbx_description
1 polymer ?
#
loop_
_entity_poly.entity_id
_entity_poly.type
_entity_poly.pdbx_seq_one_letter_code
_entity_poly.pdbx_strand_id
1 'polypeptide(L)'
;MLRKKISGFAILAIFLFVNCAFAADSPRRNIFQRKQVTPVIEKKSSKANIKPVKKTVAKSVKKELEKPKIIRTDLMNPGQLSIPAEFGSVKEHWPHTSEQGTVNSAQSKIIIHIQDAHCNYEAQMNLAKMLEYLYLAHGITLVLVEGGSRSDSLSYMREYAPKDKRIEVADKYLKSGKICGENYLDIVEEYPIDVFGIEKPELYDANMNAFLSIDKIRDKDVTLLNNLTET
;
A
#
# COMPACT_ATOMS: atom_id res chain seq x y z
N MET A 1 -55.40 4.47 49.04
CA MET A 1 -55.23 3.75 47.76
C MET A 1 -54.62 4.70 46.75
N LEU A 2 -53.29 4.68 46.60
CA LEU A 2 -52.54 5.66 45.83
C LEU A 2 -51.90 5.01 44.60
N ARG A 3 -52.25 5.56 43.44
CA ARG A 3 -51.66 5.30 42.12
C ARG A 3 -50.13 5.47 42.14
N LYS A 4 -49.42 4.64 41.37
CA LYS A 4 -48.54 5.09 40.27
C LYS A 4 -48.02 3.86 39.50
N LYS A 5 -48.42 3.78 38.22
CA LYS A 5 -47.77 2.94 37.20
C LYS A 5 -46.47 3.63 36.82
N ILE A 6 -45.33 2.96 37.00
CA ILE A 6 -44.07 3.35 36.36
C ILE A 6 -43.89 2.39 35.18
N SER A 7 -44.26 2.88 34.01
CA SER A 7 -43.72 2.40 32.73
C SER A 7 -42.40 3.13 32.54
N GLY A 8 -41.30 2.41 32.34
CA GLY A 8 -40.01 3.05 32.17
C GLY A 8 -38.85 2.08 32.04
N PHE A 9 -38.46 1.82 30.79
CA PHE A 9 -37.09 1.57 30.35
C PHE A 9 -36.42 0.28 30.82
N ALA A 10 -36.69 -0.80 30.09
CA ALA A 10 -35.71 -1.85 29.85
C ALA A 10 -34.60 -1.30 28.91
N ILE A 11 -33.51 -0.78 29.47
CA ILE A 11 -32.22 -0.82 28.77
C ILE A 11 -31.52 -2.07 29.26
N LEU A 12 -31.58 -3.07 28.39
CA LEU A 12 -30.74 -4.24 28.35
C LEU A 12 -29.28 -3.77 28.45
N ALA A 13 -28.68 -3.90 29.64
CA ALA A 13 -27.25 -3.71 29.88
C ALA A 13 -26.45 -4.88 29.27
N ILE A 14 -26.53 -5.02 27.95
CA ILE A 14 -25.72 -5.90 27.13
C ILE A 14 -25.11 -5.00 26.08
N PHE A 15 -23.96 -4.40 26.39
CA PHE A 15 -22.89 -4.01 25.46
C PHE A 15 -21.85 -3.18 26.22
N LEU A 16 -21.16 -3.82 27.17
CA LEU A 16 -19.91 -3.32 27.75
C LEU A 16 -18.96 -4.48 28.11
N PHE A 17 -18.98 -5.52 27.27
CA PHE A 17 -18.03 -6.62 27.27
C PHE A 17 -17.58 -6.94 25.82
N VAL A 18 -17.16 -5.91 25.10
CA VAL A 18 -16.33 -6.09 23.91
C VAL A 18 -15.10 -5.20 24.10
N ASN A 19 -13.94 -5.85 24.08
CA ASN A 19 -12.58 -5.31 24.19
C ASN A 19 -12.07 -4.96 25.59
N CYS A 20 -11.85 -5.99 26.40
CA CYS A 20 -10.70 -6.05 27.32
C CYS A 20 -10.38 -7.52 27.68
N ALA A 21 -10.17 -8.37 26.67
CA ALA A 21 -9.69 -9.74 26.85
C ALA A 21 -9.14 -10.32 25.54
N PHE A 22 -8.19 -9.63 24.90
CA PHE A 22 -7.23 -10.23 23.96
C PHE A 22 -5.90 -9.47 24.07
N ALA A 23 -5.39 -9.41 25.29
CA ALA A 23 -3.99 -9.10 25.59
C ALA A 23 -3.53 -10.12 26.64
N ALA A 24 -3.66 -11.40 26.30
CA ALA A 24 -3.06 -12.49 27.06
C ALA A 24 -2.11 -13.22 26.10
N ASP A 25 -0.81 -13.04 26.37
CA ASP A 25 0.34 -13.80 25.88
C ASP A 25 0.11 -14.63 24.61
N SER A 26 0.28 -13.98 23.46
CA SER A 26 0.79 -14.71 22.30
C SER A 26 2.32 -14.63 22.36
N PRO A 27 3.07 -15.74 22.27
CA PRO A 27 4.52 -15.67 22.21
C PRO A 27 4.90 -14.79 21.02
N ARG A 28 5.70 -13.74 21.26
CA ARG A 28 6.17 -12.81 20.22
C ARG A 28 6.77 -13.63 19.09
N ARG A 29 6.05 -13.75 17.97
CA ARG A 29 6.60 -14.33 16.75
C ARG A 29 7.63 -13.36 16.22
N ASN A 30 8.88 -13.76 16.33
CA ASN A 30 10.00 -13.01 15.83
C ASN A 30 9.96 -13.10 14.29
N ILE A 31 9.42 -12.07 13.62
CA ILE A 31 9.24 -12.03 12.15
C ILE A 31 10.60 -12.17 11.43
N PHE A 32 11.70 -11.91 12.13
CA PHE A 32 13.07 -11.93 11.61
C PHE A 32 13.91 -13.13 12.06
N GLN A 33 13.32 -14.13 12.73
CA GLN A 33 14.04 -15.40 12.93
C GLN A 33 14.19 -16.13 11.60
N ARG A 34 15.33 -15.91 10.95
CA ARG A 34 15.83 -16.73 9.85
C ARG A 34 15.94 -18.16 10.37
N LYS A 35 14.93 -19.00 10.12
CA LYS A 35 15.10 -20.45 10.23
C LYS A 35 16.34 -20.79 9.41
N GLN A 36 17.33 -21.43 10.01
CA GLN A 36 18.37 -22.07 9.23
C GLN A 36 17.66 -23.06 8.31
N VAL A 37 17.54 -22.70 7.04
CA VAL A 37 16.99 -23.58 6.02
C VAL A 37 18.11 -24.56 5.72
N THR A 38 18.09 -25.72 6.38
CA THR A 38 18.79 -26.89 5.88
C THR A 38 18.29 -27.11 4.45
N PRO A 39 19.16 -27.26 3.45
CA PRO A 39 18.73 -27.45 2.08
C PRO A 39 18.06 -28.81 1.98
N VAL A 40 16.74 -28.85 2.08
CA VAL A 40 15.96 -29.98 1.61
C VAL A 40 16.11 -29.93 0.09
N ILE A 41 16.88 -30.88 -0.44
CA ILE A 41 16.90 -31.15 -1.88
C ILE A 41 15.51 -31.68 -2.23
N GLU A 42 14.57 -30.77 -2.44
CA GLU A 42 13.31 -31.10 -3.07
C GLU A 42 13.61 -31.49 -4.51
N LYS A 43 13.26 -32.73 -4.85
CA LYS A 43 13.22 -33.23 -6.22
C LYS A 43 12.57 -32.17 -7.10
N LYS A 44 13.29 -31.76 -8.16
CA LYS A 44 12.84 -30.86 -9.22
C LYS A 44 11.35 -31.09 -9.51
N SER A 45 10.51 -30.24 -8.92
CA SER A 45 9.15 -30.05 -9.37
C SER A 45 9.24 -29.63 -10.83
N SER A 46 8.65 -30.44 -11.70
CA SER A 46 8.62 -30.24 -13.14
C SER A 46 8.29 -28.78 -13.45
N LYS A 47 9.13 -28.12 -14.25
CA LYS A 47 8.80 -26.82 -14.84
C LYS A 47 7.41 -26.94 -15.47
N ALA A 48 6.40 -26.36 -14.83
CA ALA A 48 5.11 -26.20 -15.45
C ALA A 48 5.36 -25.33 -16.68
N ASN A 49 5.18 -25.90 -17.85
CA ASN A 49 5.33 -25.21 -19.12
C ASN A 49 4.07 -24.35 -19.31
N ILE A 50 3.96 -23.28 -18.51
CA ILE A 50 2.83 -22.35 -18.53
C ILE A 50 2.98 -21.51 -19.80
N LYS A 51 2.27 -21.92 -20.84
CA LYS A 51 2.17 -21.14 -22.07
C LYS A 51 1.29 -19.92 -21.79
N PRO A 52 1.59 -18.74 -22.38
CA PRO A 52 0.69 -17.61 -22.33
C PRO A 52 -0.69 -18.06 -22.81
N VAL A 53 -1.74 -17.60 -22.13
CA VAL A 53 -3.12 -17.97 -22.50
C VAL A 53 -3.31 -17.48 -23.94
N LYS A 54 -3.47 -18.42 -24.89
CA LYS A 54 -3.83 -18.07 -26.28
C LYS A 54 -5.07 -17.20 -26.19
N LYS A 55 -4.97 -15.92 -26.58
CA LYS A 55 -6.13 -15.04 -26.73
C LYS A 55 -7.10 -15.74 -27.67
N THR A 56 -8.15 -16.36 -27.13
CA THR A 56 -9.27 -16.85 -27.92
C THR A 56 -9.83 -15.62 -28.60
N VAL A 57 -9.67 -15.56 -29.93
CA VAL A 57 -10.18 -14.47 -30.75
C VAL A 57 -11.70 -14.61 -30.83
N ALA A 58 -12.38 -14.40 -29.70
CA ALA A 58 -13.60 -13.61 -29.77
C ALA A 58 -13.12 -12.22 -30.19
N LYS A 59 -13.85 -11.61 -31.12
CA LYS A 59 -13.57 -10.30 -31.71
C LYS A 59 -13.68 -9.20 -30.63
N SER A 60 -12.81 -9.23 -29.62
CA SER A 60 -12.61 -8.15 -28.68
C SER A 60 -11.88 -7.09 -29.48
N VAL A 61 -12.67 -6.13 -29.98
CA VAL A 61 -12.18 -4.81 -30.33
C VAL A 61 -11.09 -4.47 -29.31
N LYS A 62 -9.84 -4.36 -29.76
CA LYS A 62 -8.81 -3.69 -28.97
C LYS A 62 -9.37 -2.29 -28.78
N LYS A 63 -10.10 -2.06 -27.68
CA LYS A 63 -10.43 -0.73 -27.23
C LYS A 63 -9.07 -0.17 -26.86
N GLU A 64 -8.44 0.49 -27.82
CA GLU A 64 -7.31 1.36 -27.57
C GLU A 64 -7.76 2.21 -26.39
N LEU A 65 -7.15 2.01 -25.21
CA LEU A 65 -7.46 2.83 -24.05
C LEU A 65 -7.32 4.25 -24.55
N GLU A 66 -8.44 4.98 -24.62
CA GLU A 66 -8.41 6.38 -25.00
C GLU A 66 -7.42 7.01 -24.04
N LYS A 67 -6.26 7.43 -24.57
CA LYS A 67 -5.29 8.16 -23.77
C LYS A 67 -6.09 9.30 -23.15
N PRO A 68 -6.07 9.46 -21.82
CA PRO A 68 -6.82 10.53 -21.19
C PRO A 68 -6.49 11.82 -21.94
N LYS A 69 -7.48 12.68 -22.20
CA LYS A 69 -7.20 14.00 -22.77
C LYS A 69 -6.40 14.74 -21.70
N ILE A 70 -5.08 14.57 -21.72
CA ILE A 70 -4.18 15.11 -20.71
C ILE A 70 -4.15 16.62 -20.92
N ILE A 71 -4.99 17.34 -20.19
CA ILE A 71 -4.90 18.78 -20.10
C ILE A 71 -3.84 19.06 -19.05
N ARG A 72 -2.54 19.02 -19.40
CA ARG A 72 -1.41 19.21 -18.45
C ARG A 72 -1.42 20.54 -17.66
N THR A 73 -2.40 21.41 -17.87
CA THR A 73 -2.45 22.74 -17.25
C THR A 73 -2.85 22.69 -15.77
N ASP A 74 -3.54 21.63 -15.33
CA ASP A 74 -4.02 21.45 -13.96
C ASP A 74 -2.92 21.03 -12.96
N LEU A 75 -1.88 20.34 -13.43
CA LEU A 75 -0.68 20.00 -12.67
C LEU A 75 0.44 21.05 -12.78
N MET A 76 0.12 22.31 -13.10
CA MET A 76 1.10 23.40 -13.07
C MET A 76 1.23 24.02 -11.67
N ASN A 77 0.24 23.83 -10.81
CA ASN A 77 0.22 24.32 -9.43
C ASN A 77 -0.22 23.20 -8.47
N PRO A 78 0.62 22.77 -7.51
CA PRO A 78 0.25 21.68 -6.60
C PRO A 78 -0.97 22.00 -5.72
N GLY A 79 -1.30 23.29 -5.51
CA GLY A 79 -2.51 23.69 -4.76
C GLY A 79 -3.82 23.42 -5.51
N GLN A 80 -3.77 23.08 -6.81
CA GLN A 80 -4.96 22.74 -7.61
C GLN A 80 -5.22 21.23 -7.67
N LEU A 81 -4.30 20.40 -7.16
CA LEU A 81 -4.50 18.96 -7.09
C LEU A 81 -5.66 18.64 -6.15
N SER A 82 -6.69 17.98 -6.68
CA SER A 82 -7.84 17.51 -5.92
C SER A 82 -7.90 15.99 -6.00
N ILE A 83 -8.13 15.34 -4.87
CA ILE A 83 -8.30 13.88 -4.78
C ILE A 83 -9.72 13.62 -4.23
N PRO A 84 -10.48 12.69 -4.83
CA PRO A 84 -11.76 12.28 -4.28
C PRO A 84 -11.64 11.85 -2.81
N ALA A 85 -12.52 12.39 -1.96
CA ALA A 85 -12.43 12.22 -0.50
C ALA A 85 -12.57 10.75 -0.07
N GLU A 86 -13.18 9.91 -0.91
CA GLU A 86 -13.29 8.47 -0.72
C GLU A 86 -11.93 7.73 -0.86
N PHE A 87 -10.95 8.31 -1.55
CA PHE A 87 -9.63 7.69 -1.76
C PHE A 87 -8.57 8.27 -0.82
N GLY A 88 -8.68 9.53 -0.45
CA GLY A 88 -7.73 10.17 0.44
C GLY A 88 -7.93 11.68 0.59
N SER A 89 -6.93 12.34 1.18
CA SER A 89 -6.94 13.80 1.37
C SER A 89 -5.55 14.37 1.18
N VAL A 90 -5.45 15.56 0.59
CA VAL A 90 -4.20 16.31 0.49
C VAL A 90 -3.91 16.95 1.86
N LYS A 91 -2.73 16.67 2.42
CA LYS A 91 -2.31 17.22 3.72
C LYS A 91 -1.56 18.53 3.59
N GLU A 92 -0.70 18.61 2.59
CA GLU A 92 0.19 19.74 2.37
C GLU A 92 0.51 19.88 0.88
N HIS A 93 0.88 21.09 0.48
CA HIS A 93 1.41 21.37 -0.84
C HIS A 93 2.46 22.46 -0.73
N TRP A 94 3.51 22.34 -1.55
CA TRP A 94 4.63 23.26 -1.56
C TRP A 94 4.88 23.72 -2.99
N PRO A 95 4.56 24.98 -3.34
CA PRO A 95 4.85 25.49 -4.68
C PRO A 95 6.36 25.63 -4.87
N HIS A 96 6.83 25.37 -6.09
CA HIS A 96 8.21 25.62 -6.43
C HIS A 96 8.45 27.13 -6.55
N THR A 97 9.29 27.68 -5.67
CA THR A 97 9.75 29.07 -5.73
C THR A 97 11.17 29.08 -6.28
N SER A 98 11.40 29.73 -7.42
CA SER A 98 12.77 29.96 -7.91
C SER A 98 13.51 30.94 -6.99
N GLU A 99 14.84 30.90 -6.99
CA GLU A 99 15.69 31.84 -6.22
C GLU A 99 15.38 33.32 -6.53
N GLN A 100 14.81 33.61 -7.70
CA GLN A 100 14.41 34.96 -8.12
C GLN A 100 12.93 35.29 -7.82
N GLY A 101 12.23 34.47 -7.01
CA GLY A 101 10.85 34.72 -6.59
C GLY A 101 9.81 34.61 -7.71
N THR A 102 10.19 34.09 -8.89
CA THR A 102 9.29 33.92 -10.04
C THR A 102 9.01 32.43 -10.27
N VAL A 103 7.74 32.03 -10.19
CA VAL A 103 7.34 30.66 -10.47
C VAL A 103 7.40 30.44 -11.98
N ASN A 104 8.46 29.80 -12.47
CA ASN A 104 8.51 29.37 -13.86
C ASN A 104 7.69 28.08 -14.02
N SER A 105 6.36 28.23 -14.02
CA SER A 105 5.39 27.13 -14.00
C SER A 105 5.53 26.18 -15.20
N ALA A 106 6.02 26.67 -16.34
CA ALA A 106 6.19 25.88 -17.56
C ALA A 106 7.29 24.80 -17.49
N GLN A 107 8.20 24.86 -16.50
CA GLN A 107 9.32 23.91 -16.35
C GLN A 107 9.29 23.13 -15.03
N SER A 108 8.35 23.42 -14.13
CA SER A 108 8.28 22.77 -12.82
C SER A 108 7.69 21.35 -12.96
N LYS A 109 8.35 20.36 -12.36
CA LYS A 109 7.81 19.00 -12.20
C LYS A 109 7.04 18.93 -10.87
N ILE A 110 5.91 18.24 -10.85
CA ILE A 110 5.21 17.94 -9.60
C ILE A 110 5.66 16.57 -9.09
N ILE A 111 5.91 16.49 -7.79
CA ILE A 111 6.06 15.24 -7.04
C ILE A 111 4.84 15.12 -6.15
N ILE A 112 4.12 14.01 -6.27
CA ILE A 112 2.99 13.68 -5.40
C ILE A 112 3.51 12.63 -4.42
N HIS A 113 3.56 13.00 -3.14
CA HIS A 113 3.91 12.07 -2.07
C HIS A 113 2.62 11.49 -1.49
N ILE A 114 2.47 10.18 -1.56
CA ILE A 114 1.30 9.45 -1.05
C ILE A 114 1.75 8.68 0.19
N GLN A 115 1.02 8.86 1.29
CA GLN A 115 1.22 8.08 2.52
C GLN A 115 0.03 7.16 2.71
N ASP A 116 0.30 5.89 3.04
CA ASP A 116 -0.72 4.88 3.27
C ASP A 116 -0.46 4.11 4.57
N ALA A 117 -1.47 3.34 4.99
CA ALA A 117 -1.31 2.37 6.06
C ALA A 117 -0.92 1.01 5.46
N HIS A 118 0.30 0.57 5.74
CA HIS A 118 0.80 -0.71 5.25
C HIS A 118 -0.04 -1.89 5.71
N CYS A 119 -0.20 -2.88 4.82
CA CYS A 119 -0.91 -4.13 5.07
C CYS A 119 -2.38 -3.96 5.51
N ASN A 120 -2.96 -2.76 5.40
CA ASN A 120 -4.37 -2.51 5.62
C ASN A 120 -5.13 -2.59 4.29
N TYR A 121 -5.98 -3.61 4.14
CA TYR A 121 -6.67 -3.87 2.87
C TYR A 121 -7.42 -2.65 2.32
N GLU A 122 -8.21 -1.95 3.14
CA GLU A 122 -8.97 -0.78 2.69
C GLU A 122 -8.06 0.37 2.28
N ALA A 123 -6.98 0.62 3.03
CA ALA A 123 -5.99 1.64 2.68
C ALA A 123 -5.29 1.32 1.35
N GLN A 124 -4.90 0.06 1.14
CA GLN A 124 -4.27 -0.38 -0.11
C GLN A 124 -5.23 -0.32 -1.30
N MET A 125 -6.51 -0.65 -1.09
CA MET A 125 -7.53 -0.47 -2.14
C MET A 125 -7.77 1.00 -2.48
N ASN A 126 -7.72 1.88 -1.49
CA ASN A 126 -7.81 3.32 -1.71
C ASN A 126 -6.57 3.87 -2.42
N LEU A 127 -5.38 3.37 -2.11
CA LEU A 127 -4.15 3.67 -2.85
C LEU A 127 -4.30 3.26 -4.33
N ALA A 128 -4.77 2.05 -4.62
CA ALA A 128 -5.00 1.59 -5.99
C ALA A 128 -5.97 2.51 -6.76
N LYS A 129 -7.09 2.89 -6.14
CA LYS A 129 -8.08 3.82 -6.72
C LYS A 129 -7.52 5.23 -6.91
N MET A 130 -6.70 5.71 -5.98
CA MET A 130 -6.05 7.02 -6.08
C MET A 130 -5.07 7.05 -7.25
N LEU A 131 -4.26 6.00 -7.42
CA LEU A 131 -3.34 5.87 -8.55
C LEU A 131 -4.08 5.76 -9.88
N GLU A 132 -5.18 5.01 -9.93
CA GLU A 132 -6.07 4.95 -11.10
C GLU A 132 -6.65 6.33 -11.44
N TYR A 133 -7.15 7.06 -10.44
CA TYR A 133 -7.63 8.43 -10.61
C TYR A 133 -6.54 9.35 -11.16
N LEU A 134 -5.34 9.32 -10.58
CA LEU A 134 -4.21 10.14 -11.01
C LEU A 134 -3.79 9.84 -12.46
N TYR A 135 -3.87 8.57 -12.87
CA TYR A 135 -3.66 8.18 -14.26
C TYR A 135 -4.78 8.70 -15.17
N LEU A 136 -6.05 8.46 -14.83
CA LEU A 136 -7.19 8.82 -15.67
C LEU A 136 -7.40 10.34 -15.79
N ALA A 137 -7.19 11.09 -14.69
CA ALA A 137 -7.38 12.53 -14.65
C ALA A 137 -6.16 13.28 -15.22
N HIS A 138 -4.94 12.82 -14.88
CA HIS A 138 -3.73 13.61 -15.13
C HIS A 138 -2.66 12.90 -15.96
N GLY A 139 -2.87 11.65 -16.35
CA GLY A 139 -1.91 10.88 -17.17
C GLY A 139 -0.60 10.55 -16.43
N ILE A 140 -0.62 10.51 -15.10
CA ILE A 140 0.55 10.11 -14.30
C ILE A 140 0.82 8.62 -14.52
N THR A 141 2.05 8.31 -14.90
CA THR A 141 2.49 6.96 -15.30
C THR A 141 3.66 6.44 -14.49
N LEU A 142 4.39 7.29 -13.77
CA LEU A 142 5.52 6.88 -12.95
C LEU A 142 5.11 6.80 -11.48
N VAL A 143 5.22 5.61 -10.89
CA VAL A 143 4.98 5.34 -9.47
C VAL A 143 6.27 4.87 -8.84
N LEU A 144 6.72 5.62 -7.82
CA LEU A 144 7.95 5.33 -7.08
C LEU A 144 7.58 4.80 -5.70
N VAL A 145 8.16 3.65 -5.31
CA VAL A 145 7.77 2.91 -4.10
C VAL A 145 8.90 2.76 -3.08
N GLU A 146 8.53 2.88 -1.81
CA GLU A 146 9.36 2.55 -0.65
C GLU A 146 9.59 1.04 -0.55
N GLY A 147 10.72 0.61 -0.01
CA GLY A 147 11.00 -0.79 0.31
C GLY A 147 11.39 -1.68 -0.88
N GLY A 148 11.17 -1.21 -2.12
CA GLY A 148 11.69 -1.83 -3.34
C GLY A 148 12.95 -1.10 -3.84
N SER A 149 13.87 -1.81 -4.50
CA SER A 149 15.11 -1.22 -5.08
C SER A 149 15.23 -1.40 -6.60
N ARG A 150 14.19 -1.93 -7.25
CA ARG A 150 14.15 -2.30 -8.67
C ARG A 150 12.73 -2.12 -9.20
N SER A 151 12.50 -2.49 -10.47
CA SER A 151 11.14 -2.61 -10.99
C SER A 151 10.31 -3.52 -10.10
N ASP A 152 9.19 -2.99 -9.63
CA ASP A 152 8.20 -3.68 -8.80
C ASP A 152 6.89 -3.92 -9.58
N SER A 153 6.99 -3.84 -10.91
CA SER A 153 5.87 -4.04 -11.81
C SER A 153 5.52 -5.53 -11.94
N LEU A 154 4.23 -5.81 -11.84
CA LEU A 154 3.59 -7.10 -12.13
C LEU A 154 2.93 -7.13 -13.51
N SER A 155 3.09 -6.08 -14.33
CA SER A 155 2.50 -5.98 -15.67
C SER A 155 2.84 -7.14 -16.60
N TYR A 156 4.03 -7.73 -16.46
CA TYR A 156 4.45 -8.92 -17.21
C TYR A 156 3.55 -10.15 -16.92
N MET A 157 2.87 -10.19 -15.78
CA MET A 157 1.96 -11.29 -15.43
C MET A 157 0.62 -11.23 -16.19
N ARG A 158 0.28 -10.08 -16.79
CA ARG A 158 -1.00 -9.83 -17.47
C ARG A 158 -1.26 -10.79 -18.64
N GLU A 159 -0.20 -11.27 -19.31
CA GLU A 159 -0.33 -12.20 -20.45
C GLU A 159 -0.63 -13.66 -20.05
N TYR A 160 -0.48 -13.98 -18.76
CA TYR A 160 -0.61 -15.36 -18.25
C TYR A 160 -2.00 -15.64 -17.66
N ALA A 161 -2.85 -14.64 -17.45
CA ALA A 161 -4.18 -14.83 -16.86
C ALA A 161 -5.21 -13.78 -17.34
N PRO A 162 -6.48 -14.17 -17.55
CA PRO A 162 -7.55 -13.22 -17.83
C PRO A 162 -7.79 -12.28 -16.63
N LYS A 163 -8.34 -11.08 -16.89
CA LYS A 163 -8.53 -10.02 -15.88
C LYS A 163 -9.25 -10.52 -14.63
N ASP A 164 -10.32 -11.29 -14.77
CA ASP A 164 -11.09 -11.81 -13.62
C ASP A 164 -10.24 -12.68 -12.68
N LYS A 165 -9.31 -13.47 -13.25
CA LYS A 165 -8.38 -14.27 -12.45
C LYS A 165 -7.27 -13.44 -11.83
N ARG A 166 -6.83 -12.37 -12.49
CA ARG A 166 -5.89 -11.40 -11.91
C ARG A 166 -6.51 -10.71 -10.71
N ILE A 167 -7.76 -10.27 -10.80
CA ILE A 167 -8.53 -9.68 -9.69
C ILE A 167 -8.61 -10.64 -8.51
N GLU A 168 -9.03 -11.90 -8.75
CA GLU A 168 -9.18 -12.92 -7.70
C GLU A 168 -7.86 -13.15 -6.94
N VAL A 169 -6.74 -13.31 -7.65
CA VAL A 169 -5.44 -13.58 -7.05
C VAL A 169 -4.86 -12.33 -6.37
N ALA A 170 -4.97 -11.17 -7.01
CA ALA A 170 -4.49 -9.91 -6.47
C ALA A 170 -5.22 -9.54 -5.19
N ASP A 171 -6.55 -9.66 -5.16
CA ASP A 171 -7.36 -9.41 -3.95
C ASP A 171 -6.92 -10.31 -2.77
N LYS A 172 -6.70 -11.60 -3.03
CA LYS A 172 -6.21 -12.54 -2.02
C LYS A 172 -4.82 -12.15 -1.48
N TYR A 173 -3.93 -11.69 -2.35
CA TYR A 173 -2.58 -11.27 -1.96
C TYR A 173 -2.56 -9.91 -1.26
N LEU A 174 -3.43 -8.98 -1.66
CA LEU A 174 -3.61 -7.70 -1.00
C LEU A 174 -4.12 -7.91 0.44
N LYS A 175 -5.16 -8.75 0.62
CA LYS A 175 -5.70 -9.12 1.93
C LYS A 175 -4.71 -9.82 2.86
N SER A 176 -3.69 -10.48 2.29
CA SER A 176 -2.63 -11.14 3.07
C SER A 176 -1.36 -10.31 3.22
N GLY A 177 -1.35 -9.06 2.74
CA GLY A 177 -0.20 -8.16 2.82
C GLY A 177 1.01 -8.63 2.00
N LYS A 178 0.78 -9.39 0.93
CA LYS A 178 1.85 -9.90 0.04
C LYS A 178 2.15 -8.97 -1.13
N ILE A 179 1.20 -8.12 -1.48
CA ILE A 179 1.31 -7.07 -2.49
C ILE A 179 0.67 -5.80 -1.93
N CYS A 180 1.02 -4.65 -2.50
CA CYS A 180 0.49 -3.34 -2.17
C CYS A 180 -0.50 -2.84 -3.25
N GLY A 181 -1.13 -1.69 -3.01
CA GLY A 181 -2.17 -1.12 -3.87
C GLY A 181 -1.70 -0.80 -5.28
N GLU A 182 -0.47 -0.31 -5.44
CA GLU A 182 0.19 -0.08 -6.72
C GLU A 182 0.40 -1.37 -7.51
N ASN A 183 0.78 -2.47 -6.84
CA ASN A 183 0.94 -3.76 -7.50
C ASN A 183 -0.43 -4.34 -7.88
N TYR A 184 -1.45 -4.13 -7.05
CA TYR A 184 -2.83 -4.51 -7.37
C TYR A 184 -3.31 -3.79 -8.64
N LEU A 185 -3.16 -2.47 -8.71
CA LEU A 185 -3.51 -1.70 -9.91
C LEU A 185 -2.73 -2.20 -11.13
N ASP A 186 -1.42 -2.37 -10.97
CA ASP A 186 -0.54 -2.79 -12.05
C ASP A 186 -0.83 -4.21 -12.55
N ILE A 187 -1.20 -5.17 -11.69
CA ILE A 187 -1.56 -6.51 -12.16
C ILE A 187 -3.00 -6.60 -12.65
N VAL A 188 -3.93 -5.74 -12.23
CA VAL A 188 -5.36 -5.84 -12.59
C VAL A 188 -5.70 -5.03 -13.84
N GLU A 189 -5.21 -3.80 -13.92
CA GLU A 189 -5.50 -2.91 -15.04
C GLU A 189 -4.46 -3.02 -16.15
N GLU A 190 -4.77 -2.45 -17.31
CA GLU A 190 -3.89 -2.45 -18.50
C GLU A 190 -3.25 -1.08 -18.74
N TYR A 191 -3.21 -0.23 -17.71
CA TYR A 191 -2.58 1.07 -17.79
C TYR A 191 -1.05 0.93 -17.99
N PRO A 192 -0.42 1.83 -18.76
CA PRO A 192 1.02 1.89 -18.94
C PRO A 192 1.67 2.61 -17.75
N ILE A 193 1.51 2.05 -16.55
CA ILE A 193 2.10 2.56 -15.31
C ILE A 193 3.40 1.80 -15.04
N ASP A 194 4.48 2.54 -14.80
CA ASP A 194 5.77 2.02 -14.37
C ASP A 194 5.85 2.09 -12.84
N VAL A 195 5.99 0.93 -12.20
CA VAL A 195 6.19 0.82 -10.74
C VAL A 195 7.66 0.52 -10.48
N PHE A 196 8.34 1.42 -9.76
CA PHE A 196 9.77 1.33 -9.53
C PHE A 196 10.15 1.64 -8.07
N GLY A 197 10.85 0.72 -7.45
CA GLY A 197 11.40 0.90 -6.11
C GLY A 197 12.62 1.81 -6.08
N ILE A 198 12.65 2.74 -5.14
CA ILE A 198 13.71 3.76 -4.99
C ILE A 198 14.63 3.54 -3.78
N GLU A 199 14.46 2.43 -3.07
CA GLU A 199 15.25 2.08 -1.89
C GLU A 199 16.72 1.85 -2.25
N LYS A 200 17.63 2.30 -1.38
CA LYS A 200 19.05 1.94 -1.45
C LYS A 200 19.30 0.75 -0.53
N PRO A 201 19.59 -0.44 -1.06
CA PRO A 201 19.74 -1.64 -0.25
C PRO A 201 20.73 -1.48 0.91
N GLU A 202 21.79 -0.71 0.70
CA GLU A 202 22.82 -0.47 1.71
C GLU A 202 22.29 0.36 2.89
N LEU A 203 21.39 1.30 2.64
CA LEU A 203 20.74 2.10 3.69
C LEU A 203 19.73 1.27 4.47
N TYR A 204 18.96 0.44 3.77
CA TYR A 204 18.04 -0.51 4.39
C TYR A 204 18.79 -1.48 5.32
N ASP A 205 19.86 -2.10 4.84
CA ASP A 205 20.67 -3.05 5.62
C ASP A 205 21.30 -2.36 6.83
N ALA A 206 21.82 -1.14 6.67
CA ALA A 206 22.36 -0.36 7.77
C ALA A 206 21.30 -0.05 8.85
N ASN A 207 20.11 0.38 8.45
CA ASN A 207 18.99 0.65 9.36
C ASN A 207 18.51 -0.62 10.08
N MET A 208 18.38 -1.73 9.35
CA MET A 208 18.00 -3.03 9.90
C MET A 208 19.03 -3.51 10.94
N ASN A 209 20.33 -3.38 10.65
CA ASN A 209 21.38 -3.74 11.57
C ASN A 209 21.39 -2.86 12.83
N ALA A 210 21.16 -1.56 12.68
CA ALA A 210 21.03 -0.64 13.81
C ALA A 210 19.86 -1.06 14.71
N PHE A 211 18.68 -1.32 14.13
CA PHE A 211 17.51 -1.81 14.84
C PHE A 211 17.79 -3.12 15.60
N LEU A 212 18.34 -4.14 14.90
CA LEU A 212 18.65 -5.44 15.50
C LEU A 212 19.73 -5.34 16.60
N SER A 213 20.63 -4.37 16.52
CA SER A 213 21.64 -4.13 17.56
C SER A 213 21.00 -3.60 18.85
N ILE A 214 20.02 -2.70 18.72
CA ILE A 214 19.28 -2.11 19.84
C ILE A 214 18.32 -3.14 20.44
N ASP A 215 17.65 -3.95 19.62
CA ASP A 215 16.69 -4.95 20.10
C ASP A 215 17.31 -5.95 21.08
N LYS A 216 18.62 -6.26 20.93
CA LYS A 216 19.37 -7.13 21.85
C LYS A 216 19.48 -6.61 23.28
N ILE A 217 19.48 -5.28 23.45
CA ILE A 217 19.61 -4.62 24.75
C ILE A 217 18.29 -4.05 25.26
N ARG A 218 17.24 -4.05 24.42
CA ARG A 218 15.92 -3.47 24.71
C ARG A 218 15.41 -3.79 26.11
N ASP A 219 15.39 -5.06 26.49
CA ASP A 219 14.76 -5.45 27.76
C ASP A 219 15.55 -4.89 28.97
N LYS A 220 16.89 -4.81 28.87
CA LYS A 220 17.74 -4.18 29.89
C LYS A 220 17.53 -2.67 29.95
N ASP A 221 17.48 -2.03 28.79
CA ASP A 221 17.28 -0.58 28.70
C ASP A 221 15.90 -0.16 29.22
N VAL A 222 14.85 -0.95 28.93
CA VAL A 222 13.51 -0.72 29.47
C VAL A 222 13.49 -0.84 31.00
N THR A 223 14.17 -1.84 31.57
CA THR A 223 14.30 -1.94 33.04
C THR A 223 15.03 -0.73 33.62
N LEU A 224 16.13 -0.30 32.99
CA LEU A 224 16.87 0.88 33.45
C LEU A 224 16.01 2.14 33.41
N LEU A 225 15.27 2.37 32.31
CA LEU A 225 14.41 3.53 32.15
C LEU A 225 13.28 3.56 33.19
N ASN A 226 12.64 2.43 33.47
CA ASN A 226 11.60 2.34 34.49
C ASN A 226 12.15 2.71 35.88
N ASN A 227 13.35 2.24 36.22
CA ASN A 227 13.97 2.54 37.51
C ASN A 227 14.30 4.03 37.67
N LEU A 228 14.59 4.74 36.57
CA LEU A 228 14.85 6.18 36.58
C LEU A 228 13.57 7.03 36.73
N THR A 229 12.41 6.47 36.37
CA THR A 229 11.12 7.17 36.53
C THR A 229 10.49 7.02 37.91
N GLU A 230 11.00 6.09 38.74
CA GLU A 230 10.54 5.88 40.11
C GLU A 230 11.30 6.73 41.16
N THR A 231 12.35 7.45 40.75
CA THR A 231 13.09 8.44 41.55
C THR A 231 12.61 9.85 41.30
#